data_AF-A0A7Y5MFH9-F1
#
_entry.id   AF-A0A7Y5MFH9-F1
#
_cell.length_a   1.000
_cell.length_b   1.000
_cell.length_c   1.000
_cell.angle_alpha   90.00
_cell.angle_beta   90.00
_cell.angle_gamma   90.00
#
_symmetry.space_group_name_H-M   'P 1'
#
loop_
_entity.id
_entity.type
_entity.pdbx_description
1 polymer ?
#
loop_
_entity_poly.entity_id
_entity_poly.type
_entity_poly.pdbx_seq_one_letter_code
_entity_poly.pdbx_strand_id
1 'polypeptide(L)'
;MTSPFFALTHSWRTTTSTYFRFVFADPSLTNRYAINMLDQFVLRVGTLLGYTAEEFKLLEEQKILYYLCRNDTEIHRLTGFRTRGMYNLAYDAIVSTYNAHFHELVHLLMNFKLRHLPLYTHPFLQEGLATGLGGRGGLDADVVVQLGAYLEESQMIQYPNLLRRSDFSYEDASVSYPLAGLYNRFLLHSLSAEKYIALYRKHSGLPADSDLEQIQHSELPAAANWEAFKKEASTQRTIQLTNELPTGAILWNSDNATIADLGDRYHFAISGTVLFGVRDTGLGWTSTKFTELLPGRTYRGHRFAAVADSQSVSIYDLYTNALISSYVASLDSQQTPVPMRTGKYVFTVMNSLFPGTIPDDSFYLLEAIK
;
A
#
# COMPACT_ATOMS: atom_id res chain seq x y z
N MET A 1 -8.13 29.41 -20.20
CA MET A 1 -6.72 29.14 -19.85
C MET A 1 -6.48 27.65 -20.02
N THR A 2 -5.47 27.26 -20.79
CA THR A 2 -5.08 25.87 -20.96
C THR A 2 -4.13 25.50 -19.81
N SER A 3 -4.45 24.48 -19.01
CA SER A 3 -3.55 24.04 -17.93
C SER A 3 -2.22 23.53 -18.53
N PRO A 4 -1.06 23.81 -17.90
CA PRO A 4 0.22 23.22 -18.29
C PRO A 4 0.17 21.69 -18.41
N PHE A 5 -0.60 21.03 -17.54
CA PHE A 5 -0.82 19.59 -17.62
C PHE A 5 -1.44 19.20 -18.96
N PHE A 6 -2.53 19.86 -19.34
CA PHE A 6 -3.19 19.59 -20.62
C PHE A 6 -2.26 19.85 -21.81
N ALA A 7 -1.47 20.92 -21.76
CA ALA A 7 -0.51 21.23 -22.83
C ALA A 7 0.61 20.19 -22.95
N LEU A 8 1.05 19.60 -21.85
CA LEU A 8 2.14 18.61 -21.85
C LEU A 8 1.64 17.18 -22.10
N THR A 9 0.36 16.90 -21.84
CA THR A 9 -0.23 15.56 -21.98
C THR A 9 -1.26 15.47 -23.11
N HIS A 10 -1.32 16.44 -24.02
CA HIS A 10 -2.36 16.49 -25.07
C HIS A 10 -2.37 15.25 -25.99
N SER A 11 -1.23 14.57 -26.12
CA SER A 11 -1.05 13.37 -26.96
C SER A 11 -1.19 12.07 -26.17
N TRP A 12 -1.40 12.15 -24.86
CA TRP A 12 -1.52 10.99 -24.00
C TRP A 12 -2.90 10.39 -24.14
N ARG A 13 -3.01 9.08 -23.89
CA ARG A 13 -4.30 8.39 -23.96
C ARG A 13 -5.10 8.68 -22.70
N THR A 14 -6.42 8.66 -22.85
CA THR A 14 -7.35 8.89 -21.75
C THR A 14 -8.32 7.73 -21.62
N THR A 15 -8.63 7.34 -20.38
CA THR A 15 -9.76 6.48 -20.05
C THR A 15 -10.44 6.98 -18.77
N THR A 16 -11.65 6.53 -18.50
CA THR A 16 -12.40 6.90 -17.29
C THR A 16 -12.87 5.66 -16.54
N SER A 17 -13.09 5.84 -15.24
CA SER A 17 -13.77 4.88 -14.36
C SER A 17 -14.84 5.59 -13.53
N THR A 18 -15.33 4.96 -12.45
CA THR A 18 -16.36 5.56 -11.60
C THR A 18 -15.89 6.85 -10.96
N TYR A 19 -14.68 6.89 -10.39
CA TYR A 19 -14.17 8.08 -9.71
C TYR A 19 -13.02 8.77 -10.43
N PHE A 20 -12.49 8.21 -11.53
CA PHE A 20 -11.27 8.73 -12.13
C PHE A 20 -11.38 9.07 -13.61
N ARG A 21 -10.56 10.03 -14.02
CA ARG A 21 -10.11 10.23 -15.39
C ARG A 21 -8.60 10.00 -15.43
N PHE A 22 -8.20 8.92 -16.09
CA PHE A 22 -6.81 8.54 -16.26
C PHE A 22 -6.25 9.14 -17.53
N VAL A 23 -5.05 9.70 -17.44
CA VAL A 23 -4.26 10.22 -18.57
C VAL A 23 -2.91 9.54 -18.52
N PHE A 24 -2.58 8.71 -19.51
CA PHE A 24 -1.40 7.84 -19.47
C PHE A 24 -0.55 8.00 -20.73
N ALA A 25 0.76 8.14 -20.50
CA ALA A 25 1.76 8.28 -21.56
C ALA A 25 1.85 7.02 -22.44
N ASP A 26 1.56 5.86 -21.85
CA ASP A 26 1.65 4.55 -22.49
C ASP A 26 0.57 3.61 -21.91
N PRO A 27 -0.26 2.94 -22.74
CA PRO A 27 -1.25 1.96 -22.28
C PRO A 27 -0.68 0.83 -21.43
N SER A 28 0.58 0.44 -21.65
CA SER A 28 1.21 -0.65 -20.90
C SER A 28 1.50 -0.29 -19.44
N LEU A 29 1.26 0.96 -19.03
CA LEU A 29 1.45 1.43 -17.65
C LEU A 29 0.27 1.10 -16.75
N THR A 30 -0.87 0.68 -17.28
CA THR A 30 -2.04 0.36 -16.45
C THR A 30 -2.77 -0.89 -16.93
N ASN A 31 -3.65 -1.39 -16.09
CA ASN A 31 -4.55 -2.50 -16.38
C ASN A 31 -5.90 -2.24 -15.73
N ARG A 32 -6.92 -2.98 -16.15
CA ARG A 32 -8.29 -2.80 -15.63
C ARG A 32 -8.40 -3.11 -14.13
N TYR A 33 -7.58 -4.03 -13.62
CA TYR A 33 -7.59 -4.38 -12.21
C TYR A 33 -7.13 -3.22 -11.33
N ALA A 34 -6.01 -2.57 -11.65
CA ALA A 34 -5.51 -1.41 -10.92
C ALA A 34 -6.51 -0.23 -10.92
N ILE A 35 -7.15 0.03 -12.06
CA ILE A 35 -8.22 1.03 -12.17
C ILE A 35 -9.39 0.72 -11.22
N ASN A 36 -9.88 -0.52 -11.24
CA ASN A 36 -10.97 -0.93 -10.37
C ASN A 36 -10.57 -0.87 -8.89
N MET A 37 -9.33 -1.23 -8.56
CA MET A 37 -8.82 -1.15 -7.19
C MET A 37 -8.79 0.29 -6.68
N LEU A 38 -8.45 1.27 -7.52
CA LEU A 38 -8.53 2.69 -7.15
C LEU A 38 -9.97 3.12 -6.86
N ASP A 39 -10.95 2.70 -7.66
CA ASP A 39 -12.37 3.00 -7.39
C ASP A 39 -12.84 2.38 -6.06
N GLN A 40 -12.49 1.10 -5.81
CA GLN A 40 -12.81 0.43 -4.54
C GLN A 40 -12.11 1.09 -3.35
N PHE A 41 -10.90 1.60 -3.55
CA PHE A 41 -10.17 2.33 -2.53
C PHE A 41 -10.87 3.65 -2.16
N VAL A 42 -11.37 4.40 -3.15
CA VAL A 42 -12.17 5.62 -2.90
C VAL A 42 -13.38 5.31 -2.04
N LEU A 43 -14.12 4.24 -2.35
CA LEU A 43 -15.27 3.81 -1.55
C LEU A 43 -14.86 3.49 -0.11
N ARG A 44 -13.86 2.61 0.07
CA ARG A 44 -13.42 2.17 1.39
C ARG A 44 -12.94 3.33 2.25
N VAL A 45 -12.05 4.18 1.73
CA VAL A 45 -11.49 5.31 2.49
C VAL A 45 -12.52 6.42 2.67
N GLY A 46 -13.36 6.70 1.66
CA GLY A 46 -14.45 7.65 1.79
C GLY A 46 -15.42 7.25 2.90
N THR A 47 -15.83 5.98 2.95
CA THR A 47 -16.70 5.46 4.02
C THR A 47 -16.03 5.58 5.39
N LEU A 48 -14.75 5.21 5.49
CA LEU A 48 -13.96 5.35 6.72
C LEU A 48 -13.88 6.81 7.20
N LEU A 49 -13.73 7.76 6.28
CA LEU A 49 -13.71 9.20 6.56
C LEU A 49 -15.12 9.80 6.72
N GLY A 50 -16.18 8.99 6.70
CA GLY A 50 -17.55 9.45 6.89
C GLY A 50 -18.07 10.32 5.75
N TYR A 51 -17.77 9.95 4.50
CA TYR A 51 -18.31 10.62 3.33
C TYR A 51 -19.82 10.44 3.22
N THR A 52 -20.49 11.51 2.84
CA THR A 52 -21.92 11.53 2.50
C THR A 52 -22.16 11.01 1.08
N ALA A 53 -23.40 10.66 0.75
CA ALA A 53 -23.77 10.26 -0.60
C ALA A 53 -23.51 11.39 -1.61
N GLU A 54 -23.73 12.63 -1.20
CA GLU A 54 -23.48 13.83 -1.98
C GLU A 54 -21.98 14.02 -2.27
N GLU A 55 -21.12 13.74 -1.28
CA GLU A 55 -19.66 13.79 -1.44
C GLU A 55 -19.16 12.74 -2.44
N PHE A 56 -19.67 11.49 -2.37
CA PHE A 56 -19.34 10.46 -3.36
C PHE A 56 -19.84 10.82 -4.76
N LYS A 57 -21.06 11.34 -4.87
CA LYS A 57 -21.63 11.79 -6.14
C LYS A 57 -20.80 12.92 -6.76
N LEU A 58 -20.34 13.87 -5.93
CA LEU A 58 -19.48 14.94 -6.40
C LEU A 58 -18.14 14.40 -6.95
N LEU A 59 -17.51 13.42 -6.29
CA LEU A 59 -16.31 12.76 -6.83
C LEU A 59 -16.58 12.01 -8.14
N GLU A 60 -17.73 11.34 -8.26
CA GLU A 60 -18.13 10.66 -9.49
C GLU A 60 -18.33 11.64 -10.64
N GLU A 61 -18.94 12.81 -10.39
CA GLU A 61 -19.20 13.84 -11.39
C GLU A 61 -17.92 14.57 -11.81
N GLN A 62 -17.10 14.99 -10.85
CA GLN A 62 -15.89 15.78 -11.13
C GLN A 62 -14.73 14.91 -11.65
N LYS A 63 -14.67 13.65 -11.21
CA LYS A 63 -13.57 12.70 -11.43
C LYS A 63 -12.23 13.20 -10.88
N ILE A 64 -11.51 12.33 -10.20
CA ILE A 64 -10.13 12.53 -9.81
C ILE A 64 -9.25 12.40 -11.06
N LEU A 65 -8.39 13.39 -11.30
CA LEU A 65 -7.42 13.34 -12.39
C LEU A 65 -6.22 12.46 -11.99
N TYR A 66 -5.90 11.46 -12.80
CA TYR A 66 -4.79 10.54 -12.55
C TYR A 66 -3.84 10.50 -13.74
N TYR A 67 -2.67 11.12 -13.60
CA TYR A 67 -1.61 11.15 -14.60
C TYR A 67 -0.60 10.05 -14.34
N LEU A 68 -0.51 9.10 -15.27
CA LEU A 68 0.38 7.95 -15.16
C LEU A 68 1.58 8.13 -16.09
N CYS A 69 2.73 8.35 -15.46
CA CYS A 69 4.00 8.67 -16.08
C CYS A 69 4.85 7.40 -16.20
N ARG A 70 5.73 7.33 -17.21
CA ARG A 70 6.68 6.23 -17.39
C ARG A 70 7.79 6.22 -16.35
N ASN A 71 8.19 7.42 -15.89
CA ASN A 71 9.33 7.63 -15.02
C ASN A 71 9.25 8.98 -14.28
N ASP A 72 10.18 9.19 -13.36
CA ASP A 72 10.35 10.41 -12.58
C ASP A 72 10.65 11.66 -13.44
N THR A 73 11.24 11.49 -14.63
CA THR A 73 11.52 12.58 -15.57
C THR A 73 10.22 13.15 -16.15
N GLU A 74 9.25 12.30 -16.50
CA GLU A 74 7.93 12.75 -16.93
C GLU A 74 7.17 13.43 -15.79
N ILE A 75 7.25 12.91 -14.55
CA ILE A 75 6.69 13.59 -13.38
C ILE A 75 7.30 14.98 -13.22
N HIS A 76 8.63 15.08 -13.24
CA HIS A 76 9.32 16.36 -13.08
C HIS A 76 8.94 17.39 -14.15
N ARG A 77 8.66 16.96 -15.40
CA ARG A 77 8.16 17.85 -16.45
C ARG A 77 6.76 18.40 -16.14
N LEU A 78 5.88 17.57 -15.57
CA LEU A 78 4.51 17.98 -15.23
C LEU A 78 4.44 18.82 -13.95
N THR A 79 5.28 18.52 -12.98
CA THR A 79 5.13 19.04 -11.61
C THR A 79 6.25 19.95 -11.15
N GLY A 80 7.42 19.90 -11.79
CA GLY A 80 8.64 20.57 -11.34
C GLY A 80 9.42 19.79 -10.28
N PHE A 81 8.94 18.63 -9.82
CA PHE A 81 9.56 17.85 -8.73
C PHE A 81 10.01 16.46 -9.20
N ARG A 82 11.21 16.03 -8.77
CA ARG A 82 11.68 14.65 -9.00
C ARG A 82 11.19 13.76 -7.88
N THR A 83 10.16 12.96 -8.17
CA THR A 83 9.57 11.98 -7.26
C THR A 83 9.00 10.82 -8.08
N ARG A 84 8.54 9.75 -7.41
CA ARG A 84 7.80 8.63 -8.02
C ARG A 84 6.28 8.84 -8.01
N GLY A 85 5.81 9.79 -7.21
CA GLY A 85 4.46 10.29 -7.31
C GLY A 85 4.21 11.46 -6.36
N MET A 86 3.13 12.16 -6.61
CA MET A 86 2.64 13.24 -5.77
C MET A 86 1.17 13.52 -6.04
N TYR A 87 0.46 13.93 -5.00
CA TYR A 87 -0.76 14.68 -5.10
C TYR A 87 -0.46 16.16 -5.36
N ASN A 88 -0.86 16.65 -6.54
CA ASN A 88 -0.75 18.05 -6.92
C ASN A 88 -2.01 18.81 -6.49
N LEU A 89 -1.90 19.53 -5.38
CA LEU A 89 -2.95 20.33 -4.77
C LEU A 89 -3.56 21.37 -5.73
N ALA A 90 -2.75 21.98 -6.60
CA ALA A 90 -3.21 23.08 -7.45
C ALA A 90 -4.16 22.62 -8.57
N TYR A 91 -4.15 21.33 -8.90
CA TYR A 91 -4.94 20.75 -9.99
C TYR A 91 -5.82 19.59 -9.55
N ASP A 92 -5.87 19.30 -8.25
CA ASP A 92 -6.52 18.12 -7.67
C ASP A 92 -6.22 16.82 -8.42
N ALA A 93 -4.92 16.62 -8.70
CA ALA A 93 -4.45 15.55 -9.57
C ALA A 93 -3.41 14.68 -8.90
N ILE A 94 -3.51 13.37 -9.09
CA ILE A 94 -2.46 12.42 -8.73
C ILE A 94 -1.55 12.28 -9.94
N VAL A 95 -0.25 12.46 -9.74
CA VAL A 95 0.79 12.27 -10.77
C VAL A 95 1.73 11.18 -10.27
N SER A 96 1.87 10.08 -11.01
CA SER A 96 2.48 8.88 -10.44
C SER A 96 3.16 8.01 -11.50
N THR A 97 4.20 7.26 -11.12
CA THR A 97 4.71 6.10 -11.86
C THR A 97 4.05 4.78 -11.45
N TYR A 98 3.34 4.77 -10.32
CA TYR A 98 2.56 3.63 -9.87
C TYR A 98 1.17 3.68 -10.50
N ASN A 99 0.71 2.55 -11.01
CA ASN A 99 -0.61 2.40 -11.62
C ASN A 99 -1.76 2.36 -10.59
N ALA A 100 -1.44 2.11 -9.31
CA ALA A 100 -2.32 2.26 -8.17
C ALA A 100 -1.55 2.91 -7.00
N HIS A 101 -1.52 4.25 -6.96
CA HIS A 101 -0.81 5.02 -5.92
C HIS A 101 -1.76 5.41 -4.78
N PHE A 102 -2.05 4.46 -3.90
CA PHE A 102 -3.02 4.66 -2.81
C PHE A 102 -2.58 5.74 -1.81
N HIS A 103 -1.29 5.86 -1.52
CA HIS A 103 -0.74 6.89 -0.64
C HIS A 103 -1.19 8.31 -1.04
N GLU A 104 -0.93 8.71 -2.28
CA GLU A 104 -1.33 10.03 -2.80
C GLU A 104 -2.85 10.20 -2.89
N LEU A 105 -3.56 9.10 -3.15
CA LEU A 105 -5.02 9.11 -3.14
C LEU A 105 -5.58 9.40 -1.74
N VAL A 106 -4.94 8.92 -0.67
CA VAL A 106 -5.36 9.26 0.70
C VAL A 106 -5.18 10.75 0.98
N HIS A 107 -4.07 11.36 0.56
CA HIS A 107 -3.87 12.82 0.69
C HIS A 107 -4.99 13.59 0.01
N LEU A 108 -5.34 13.21 -1.24
CA LEU A 108 -6.44 13.83 -1.98
C LEU A 108 -7.78 13.65 -1.27
N LEU A 109 -8.11 12.43 -0.83
CA LEU A 109 -9.40 12.15 -0.18
C LEU A 109 -9.50 12.85 1.17
N MET A 110 -8.44 12.94 1.97
CA MET A 110 -8.49 13.71 3.20
C MET A 110 -8.75 15.19 2.89
N ASN A 111 -8.04 15.76 1.91
CA ASN A 111 -8.22 17.16 1.52
C ASN A 111 -9.62 17.47 0.98
N PHE A 112 -10.17 16.58 0.15
CA PHE A 112 -11.56 16.68 -0.29
C PHE A 112 -12.54 16.68 0.90
N LYS A 113 -12.29 15.85 1.92
CA LYS A 113 -13.14 15.82 3.12
C LYS A 113 -13.04 17.09 3.95
N LEU A 114 -11.84 17.68 4.01
CA LEU A 114 -11.61 18.89 4.78
C LEU A 114 -12.30 20.12 4.17
N ARG A 115 -12.48 20.16 2.85
CA ARG A 115 -13.05 21.25 2.01
C ARG A 115 -12.28 22.56 2.03
N HIS A 116 -11.64 22.90 3.14
CA HIS A 116 -10.72 24.01 3.27
C HIS A 116 -9.31 23.46 3.40
N LEU A 117 -8.49 23.70 2.37
CA LEU A 117 -7.11 23.25 2.35
C LEU A 117 -6.29 24.05 3.36
N PRO A 118 -5.76 23.42 4.43
CA PRO A 118 -4.77 24.08 5.25
C PRO A 118 -3.50 24.30 4.42
N LEU A 119 -2.77 25.37 4.70
CA LEU A 119 -1.48 25.59 4.04
C LEU A 119 -0.44 24.57 4.53
N TYR A 120 -0.57 24.14 5.78
CA TYR A 120 0.27 23.13 6.40
C TYR A 120 -0.55 22.21 7.30
N THR A 121 -0.18 20.93 7.30
CA THR A 121 -0.70 19.92 8.23
C THR A 121 0.47 19.33 9.02
N HIS A 122 0.23 18.94 10.26
CA HIS A 122 1.23 18.22 11.05
C HIS A 122 1.59 16.89 10.36
N PRO A 123 2.88 16.63 10.06
CA PRO A 123 3.29 15.52 9.20
C PRO A 123 2.97 14.15 9.81
N PHE A 124 2.97 14.03 11.14
CA PHE A 124 2.51 12.82 11.85
C PHE A 124 1.10 12.38 11.45
N LEU A 125 0.17 13.32 11.25
CA LEU A 125 -1.20 12.99 10.83
C LEU A 125 -1.28 12.87 9.31
N GLN A 126 -0.65 13.78 8.57
CA GLN A 126 -0.68 13.80 7.11
C GLN A 126 -0.06 12.53 6.50
N GLU A 127 1.23 12.31 6.76
CA GLU A 127 1.98 11.19 6.22
C GLU A 127 1.62 9.89 6.92
N GLY A 128 1.30 9.95 8.21
CA GLY A 128 0.82 8.80 8.96
C GLY A 128 -0.50 8.26 8.42
N LEU A 129 -1.49 9.11 8.13
CA LEU A 129 -2.74 8.65 7.52
C LEU A 129 -2.51 8.02 6.14
N ALA A 130 -1.78 8.72 5.27
CA ALA A 130 -1.51 8.25 3.91
C ALA A 130 -0.73 6.93 3.91
N THR A 131 0.23 6.78 4.83
CA THR A 131 0.98 5.54 4.99
C THR A 131 0.15 4.41 5.59
N GLY A 132 -0.63 4.70 6.63
CA GLY A 132 -1.43 3.70 7.33
C GLY A 132 -2.59 3.14 6.51
N LEU A 133 -3.08 3.88 5.51
CA LEU A 133 -4.18 3.44 4.63
C LEU A 133 -3.73 3.11 3.21
N GLY A 134 -2.72 3.80 2.69
CA GLY A 134 -2.28 3.71 1.29
C GLY A 134 -0.88 3.13 1.10
N GLY A 135 -0.18 2.77 2.17
CA GLY A 135 1.17 2.24 2.11
C GLY A 135 2.19 3.28 1.65
N ARG A 136 3.32 2.81 1.10
CA ARG A 136 4.40 3.67 0.63
C ARG A 136 5.36 2.97 -0.30
N GLY A 137 5.76 3.64 -1.40
CA GLY A 137 6.92 3.23 -2.19
C GLY A 137 6.78 1.86 -2.86
N GLY A 138 5.55 1.46 -3.19
CA GLY A 138 5.25 0.11 -3.69
C GLY A 138 5.11 -0.95 -2.60
N LEU A 139 5.13 -0.56 -1.32
CA LEU A 139 4.75 -1.39 -0.19
C LEU A 139 3.28 -1.11 0.15
N ASP A 140 2.49 -2.15 0.32
CA ASP A 140 1.10 -2.01 0.75
C ASP A 140 1.02 -1.57 2.23
N ALA A 141 -0.14 -1.05 2.63
CA ALA A 141 -0.34 -0.46 3.97
C ALA A 141 0.02 -1.44 5.10
N ASP A 142 -0.42 -2.70 5.00
CA ASP A 142 -0.16 -3.70 6.03
C ASP A 142 1.33 -4.03 6.18
N VAL A 143 2.09 -4.04 5.08
CA VAL A 143 3.55 -4.24 5.12
C VAL A 143 4.23 -3.09 5.86
N VAL A 144 3.86 -1.86 5.53
CA VAL A 144 4.45 -0.68 6.16
C VAL A 144 4.07 -0.59 7.64
N VAL A 145 2.86 -0.96 8.00
CA VAL A 145 2.36 -0.97 9.38
C VAL A 145 3.08 -2.04 10.21
N GLN A 146 3.36 -3.22 9.65
CA GLN A 146 4.17 -4.24 10.31
C GLN A 146 5.60 -3.75 10.60
N LEU A 147 6.21 -3.02 9.66
CA LEU A 147 7.50 -2.36 9.91
C LEU A 147 7.39 -1.33 11.05
N GLY A 148 6.31 -0.53 11.08
CA GLY A 148 6.04 0.39 12.18
C GLY A 148 5.93 -0.32 13.53
N ALA A 149 5.30 -1.49 13.58
CA ALA A 149 5.16 -2.28 14.80
C ALA A 149 6.53 -2.79 15.28
N TYR A 150 7.34 -3.31 14.37
CA TYR A 150 8.71 -3.71 14.68
C TYR A 150 9.53 -2.55 15.27
N LEU A 151 9.54 -1.38 14.62
CA LEU A 151 10.34 -0.22 15.06
C LEU A 151 10.02 0.20 16.51
N GLU A 152 8.73 0.20 16.84
CA GLU A 152 8.22 0.51 18.19
C GLU A 152 8.55 -0.61 19.19
N GLU A 153 8.34 -1.88 18.82
CA GLU A 153 8.64 -3.05 19.68
C GLU A 153 10.14 -3.18 19.98
N SER A 154 10.99 -2.90 18.99
CA SER A 154 12.44 -2.91 19.13
C SER A 154 12.99 -1.65 19.80
N GLN A 155 12.13 -0.69 20.18
CA GLN A 155 12.48 0.60 20.78
C GLN A 155 13.47 1.43 19.93
N MET A 156 13.49 1.22 18.61
CA MET A 156 14.31 2.03 17.70
C MET A 156 13.78 3.46 17.62
N ILE A 157 12.45 3.60 17.65
CA ILE A 157 11.74 4.86 17.75
C ILE A 157 10.40 4.62 18.44
N GLN A 158 9.87 5.61 19.16
CA GLN A 158 8.55 5.53 19.77
C GLN A 158 7.64 6.63 19.27
N TYR A 159 6.32 6.38 19.19
CA TYR A 159 5.38 7.37 18.64
C TYR A 159 5.44 8.76 19.33
N PRO A 160 5.71 8.89 20.65
CA PRO A 160 5.83 10.20 21.29
C PRO A 160 6.94 11.07 20.69
N ASN A 161 8.00 10.44 20.17
CA ASN A 161 9.11 11.14 19.51
C ASN A 161 8.69 11.82 18.19
N LEU A 162 7.54 11.42 17.63
CA LEU A 162 7.05 11.91 16.35
C LEU A 162 5.93 12.95 16.48
N LEU A 163 5.53 13.30 17.72
CA LEU A 163 4.42 14.23 17.98
C LEU A 163 4.80 15.70 17.84
N ARG A 164 6.08 16.03 17.70
CA ARG A 164 6.54 17.37 17.33
C ARG A 164 6.96 17.38 15.87
N ARG A 165 6.59 18.44 15.16
CA ARG A 165 6.87 18.59 13.73
C ARG A 165 8.38 18.58 13.41
N SER A 166 9.19 19.27 14.21
CA SER A 166 10.66 19.27 14.04
C SER A 166 11.23 17.86 14.17
N ASP A 167 10.77 17.12 15.17
CA ASP A 167 11.31 15.82 15.53
C ASP A 167 10.89 14.79 14.46
N PHE A 168 9.65 14.85 13.98
CA PHE A 168 9.20 14.06 12.84
C PHE A 168 10.03 14.31 11.57
N SER A 169 10.36 15.58 11.30
CA SER A 169 11.09 15.98 10.08
C SER A 169 12.58 15.66 10.15
N TYR A 170 13.13 15.48 11.35
CA TYR A 170 14.51 15.07 11.59
C TYR A 170 14.72 13.59 11.29
N GLU A 171 13.71 12.77 11.57
CA GLU A 171 13.75 11.33 11.34
C GLU A 171 13.65 10.97 9.86
N ASP A 172 14.39 9.93 9.44
CA ASP A 172 14.25 9.41 8.08
C ASP A 172 12.82 8.92 7.87
N ALA A 173 12.26 9.25 6.72
CA ALA A 173 10.90 8.88 6.41
C ALA A 173 10.71 7.34 6.46
N SER A 174 11.71 6.51 6.15
CA SER A 174 11.62 5.05 6.27
C SER A 174 11.46 4.56 7.72
N VAL A 175 11.61 5.44 8.71
CA VAL A 175 11.40 5.20 10.14
C VAL A 175 10.14 5.91 10.63
N SER A 176 10.01 7.22 10.36
CA SER A 176 8.90 8.02 10.88
C SER A 176 7.54 7.66 10.27
N TYR A 177 7.48 7.36 8.97
CA TYR A 177 6.21 7.10 8.30
C TYR A 177 5.60 5.75 8.68
N PRO A 178 6.35 4.63 8.74
CA PRO A 178 5.81 3.36 9.21
C PRO A 178 5.17 3.45 10.60
N LEU A 179 5.88 4.08 11.55
CA LEU A 179 5.38 4.23 12.91
C LEU A 179 4.18 5.18 12.99
N ALA A 180 4.22 6.32 12.31
CA ALA A 180 3.07 7.20 12.20
C ALA A 180 1.88 6.52 11.49
N GLY A 181 2.15 5.67 10.51
CA GLY A 181 1.17 4.84 9.82
C GLY A 181 0.44 3.88 10.76
N LEU A 182 1.20 3.13 11.55
CA LEU A 182 0.66 2.26 12.59
C LEU A 182 -0.19 3.05 13.60
N TYR A 183 0.32 4.18 14.09
CA TYR A 183 -0.39 4.97 15.08
C TYR A 183 -1.66 5.63 14.52
N ASN A 184 -1.65 6.08 13.26
CA ASN A 184 -2.86 6.63 12.64
C ASN A 184 -3.94 5.56 12.39
N ARG A 185 -3.57 4.30 12.14
CA ARG A 185 -4.55 3.20 12.16
C ARG A 185 -5.14 3.00 13.56
N PHE A 186 -4.33 3.09 14.60
CA PHE A 186 -4.82 3.07 15.98
C PHE A 186 -5.79 4.23 16.26
N LEU A 187 -5.48 5.44 15.80
CA LEU A 187 -6.36 6.60 15.94
C LEU A 187 -7.70 6.40 15.22
N LEU A 188 -7.67 5.90 13.98
CA LEU A 188 -8.88 5.60 13.21
C LEU A 188 -9.72 4.47 13.83
N HIS A 189 -9.08 3.51 14.48
CA HIS A 189 -9.76 2.46 15.23
C HIS A 189 -10.38 2.97 16.54
N SER A 190 -9.69 3.88 17.23
CA SER A 190 -10.06 4.34 18.57
C SER A 190 -10.97 5.56 18.58
N LEU A 191 -10.98 6.34 17.50
CA LEU A 191 -11.76 7.56 17.36
C LEU A 191 -12.86 7.35 16.33
N SER A 192 -13.98 8.03 16.50
CA SER A 192 -14.93 8.18 15.39
C SER A 192 -14.28 8.99 14.26
N ALA A 193 -14.75 8.80 13.03
CA ALA A 193 -14.29 9.58 11.87
C ALA A 193 -14.34 11.10 12.15
N GLU A 194 -15.41 11.57 12.79
CA GLU A 194 -15.57 12.98 13.19
C GLU A 194 -14.46 13.45 14.15
N LYS A 195 -14.16 12.66 15.19
CA LYS A 195 -13.10 13.00 16.16
C LYS A 195 -11.72 12.99 15.51
N TYR A 196 -11.45 12.02 14.63
CA TYR A 196 -10.21 11.95 13.89
C TYR A 196 -10.03 13.16 12.96
N ILE A 197 -11.07 13.53 12.21
CA ILE A 197 -11.06 14.71 11.33
C ILE A 197 -10.91 16.01 12.14
N ALA A 198 -11.53 16.10 13.33
CA ALA A 198 -11.36 17.25 14.22
C ALA A 198 -9.92 17.40 14.72
N LEU A 199 -9.28 16.28 15.12
CA LEU A 199 -7.87 16.27 15.48
C LEU A 199 -6.99 16.70 14.29
N TYR A 200 -7.24 16.13 13.11
CA TYR A 200 -6.53 16.48 11.87
C TYR A 200 -6.65 17.98 11.57
N ARG A 201 -7.86 18.55 11.64
CA ARG A 201 -8.13 19.98 11.44
C ARG A 201 -7.43 20.86 12.47
N LYS A 202 -7.43 20.46 13.74
CA LYS A 202 -6.78 21.24 14.80
C LYS A 202 -5.28 21.40 14.52
N HIS A 203 -4.64 20.34 14.02
CA HIS A 203 -3.23 20.35 13.64
C HIS A 203 -3.03 20.61 12.15
N SER A 204 -3.87 21.49 11.58
CA SER A 204 -3.84 21.95 10.19
C SER A 204 -4.13 23.47 10.12
N GLY A 205 -3.30 24.26 9.43
CA GLY A 205 -3.40 25.73 9.47
C GLY A 205 -2.28 26.49 8.76
N LEU A 206 -2.01 27.71 9.22
CA LEU A 206 -0.90 28.58 8.81
C LEU A 206 0.33 28.35 9.70
N PRO A 207 1.57 28.58 9.24
CA PRO A 207 2.79 28.32 10.03
C PRO A 207 2.84 28.96 11.42
N ALA A 208 2.13 30.08 11.60
CA ALA A 208 2.10 30.83 12.85
C ALA A 208 1.19 30.17 13.90
N ASP A 209 0.39 29.17 13.53
CA ASP A 209 -0.54 28.50 14.42
C ASP A 209 0.24 27.57 15.35
N SER A 210 0.28 27.89 16.65
CA SER A 210 1.03 27.13 17.67
C SER A 210 0.63 25.66 17.74
N ASP A 211 -0.62 25.36 17.42
CA ASP A 211 -1.16 24.00 17.43
C ASP A 211 -0.55 23.12 16.33
N LEU A 212 0.11 23.69 15.31
CA LEU A 212 0.80 22.92 14.27
C LEU A 212 2.13 22.32 14.72
N GLU A 213 2.75 22.85 15.77
CA GLU A 213 4.11 22.46 16.13
C GLU A 213 4.14 21.14 16.89
N GLN A 214 3.14 20.89 17.75
CA GLN A 214 3.14 19.74 18.62
C GLN A 214 1.73 19.24 18.94
N ILE A 215 1.51 17.94 18.74
CA ILE A 215 0.32 17.23 19.21
C ILE A 215 0.50 16.87 20.68
N GLN A 216 -0.44 17.26 21.53
CA GLN A 216 -0.37 16.99 22.97
C GLN A 216 -0.88 15.58 23.28
N HIS A 217 -0.21 14.87 24.21
CA HIS A 217 -0.65 13.55 24.64
C HIS A 217 -2.08 13.51 25.18
N SER A 218 -2.56 14.60 25.78
CA SER A 218 -3.94 14.72 26.28
C SER A 218 -5.00 14.72 25.18
N GLU A 219 -4.60 14.90 23.91
CA GLU A 219 -5.47 14.87 22.74
C GLU A 219 -5.58 13.47 22.13
N LEU A 220 -4.71 12.56 22.56
CA LEU A 220 -4.62 11.20 22.05
C LEU A 220 -5.37 10.22 22.95
N PRO A 221 -5.81 9.06 22.41
CA PRO A 221 -6.37 7.99 23.24
C PRO A 221 -5.37 7.52 24.31
N ALA A 222 -5.89 6.94 25.39
CA ALA A 222 -5.07 6.48 26.51
C ALA A 222 -4.01 5.44 26.09
N ALA A 223 -2.82 5.52 26.69
CA ALA A 223 -1.69 4.63 26.37
C ALA A 223 -2.01 3.13 26.52
N ALA A 224 -2.89 2.75 27.46
CA ALA A 224 -3.33 1.36 27.60
C ALA A 224 -4.05 0.82 26.35
N ASN A 225 -4.80 1.68 25.64
CA ASN A 225 -5.46 1.30 24.39
C ASN A 225 -4.44 1.09 23.27
N TRP A 226 -3.37 1.89 23.26
CA TRP A 226 -2.26 1.72 22.32
C TRP A 226 -1.54 0.38 22.51
N GLU A 227 -1.21 0.04 23.76
CA GLU A 227 -0.57 -1.26 24.06
C GLU A 227 -1.45 -2.46 23.65
N ALA A 228 -2.76 -2.36 23.87
CA ALA A 228 -3.70 -3.40 23.42
C ALA A 228 -3.72 -3.53 21.90
N PHE A 229 -3.78 -2.39 21.17
CA PHE A 229 -3.78 -2.38 19.71
C PHE A 229 -2.48 -2.95 19.12
N LYS A 230 -1.32 -2.60 19.69
CA LYS A 230 -0.02 -3.16 19.25
C LYS A 230 0.01 -4.68 19.35
N LYS A 231 -0.45 -5.22 20.47
CA LYS A 231 -0.50 -6.66 20.69
C LYS A 231 -1.39 -7.37 19.68
N GLU A 232 -2.52 -6.76 19.31
CA GLU A 232 -3.37 -7.29 18.26
C GLU A 232 -2.66 -7.25 16.89
N ALA A 233 -2.10 -6.10 16.51
CA ALA A 233 -1.42 -5.90 15.23
C ALA A 233 -0.23 -6.86 15.04
N SER A 234 0.52 -7.17 16.09
CA SER A 234 1.65 -8.11 16.02
C SER A 234 1.24 -9.57 15.90
N THR A 235 0.02 -9.93 16.29
CA THR A 235 -0.51 -11.31 16.17
C THR A 235 -1.14 -11.61 14.81
N GLN A 236 -1.62 -10.59 14.09
CA GLN A 236 -2.27 -10.73 12.78
C GLN A 236 -1.27 -10.79 11.63
N ARG A 237 -0.22 -11.62 11.76
CA ARG A 237 0.79 -11.78 10.69
C ARG A 237 0.19 -12.55 9.51
N THR A 238 0.23 -11.94 8.34
CA THR A 238 -0.25 -12.56 7.09
C THR A 238 0.64 -13.75 6.67
N ILE A 239 1.95 -13.69 6.92
CA ILE A 239 2.88 -14.80 6.74
C ILE A 239 3.26 -15.40 8.10
N GLN A 240 3.24 -16.74 8.21
CA GLN A 240 3.84 -17.44 9.34
C GLN A 240 4.76 -18.54 8.85
N LEU A 241 5.91 -18.66 9.51
CA LEU A 241 6.85 -19.74 9.28
C LEU A 241 6.27 -21.06 9.81
N THR A 242 6.45 -22.14 9.07
CA THR A 242 6.06 -23.46 9.55
C THR A 242 7.09 -24.50 9.14
N ASN A 243 7.23 -25.50 9.98
CA ASN A 243 7.98 -26.71 9.68
C ASN A 243 7.05 -27.87 9.34
N GLU A 244 5.74 -27.69 9.29
CA GLU A 244 4.84 -28.81 9.12
C GLU A 244 4.63 -29.14 7.64
N LEU A 245 4.38 -30.43 7.37
CA LEU A 245 3.87 -30.85 6.07
C LEU A 245 2.42 -30.36 5.95
N PRO A 246 1.96 -29.99 4.74
CA PRO A 246 0.57 -29.57 4.57
C PRO A 246 -0.37 -30.73 4.93
N THR A 247 -1.32 -30.47 5.82
CA THR A 247 -2.37 -31.42 6.21
C THR A 247 -3.64 -31.27 5.36
N GLY A 248 -3.74 -30.18 4.60
CA GLY A 248 -4.88 -29.85 3.76
C GLY A 248 -4.75 -30.33 2.31
N ALA A 249 -5.67 -29.87 1.46
CA ALA A 249 -5.76 -30.31 0.07
C ALA A 249 -4.59 -29.75 -0.75
N ILE A 250 -3.82 -30.62 -1.42
CA ILE A 250 -2.77 -30.18 -2.33
C ILE A 250 -3.41 -29.58 -3.58
N LEU A 251 -3.17 -28.29 -3.77
CA LEU A 251 -3.67 -27.50 -4.89
C LEU A 251 -2.73 -27.59 -6.08
N TRP A 252 -1.44 -27.66 -5.79
CA TRP A 252 -0.40 -27.78 -6.80
C TRP A 252 0.84 -28.44 -6.25
N ASN A 253 1.49 -29.25 -7.07
CA ASN A 253 2.74 -29.92 -6.73
C ASN A 253 3.64 -30.04 -7.96
N SER A 254 4.88 -29.61 -7.81
CA SER A 254 5.96 -29.71 -8.79
C SER A 254 7.29 -29.93 -8.07
N ASP A 255 8.36 -30.18 -8.82
CA ASP A 255 9.70 -30.34 -8.26
C ASP A 255 10.16 -29.12 -7.45
N ASN A 256 9.76 -27.91 -7.87
CA ASN A 256 10.23 -26.66 -7.30
C ASN A 256 9.21 -25.97 -6.37
N ALA A 257 7.96 -26.44 -6.33
CA ALA A 257 6.95 -25.83 -5.48
C ALA A 257 5.77 -26.76 -5.13
N THR A 258 5.20 -26.59 -3.95
CA THR A 258 3.97 -27.23 -3.49
C THR A 258 3.11 -26.17 -2.82
N ILE A 259 1.82 -26.13 -3.17
CA ILE A 259 0.83 -25.22 -2.57
C ILE A 259 -0.35 -26.08 -2.09
N ALA A 260 -0.79 -25.87 -0.85
CA ALA A 260 -1.93 -26.56 -0.27
C ALA A 260 -2.91 -25.61 0.42
N ASP A 261 -4.20 -25.93 0.38
CA ASP A 261 -5.24 -25.21 1.10
C ASP A 261 -5.43 -25.79 2.51
N LEU A 262 -5.24 -24.97 3.54
CA LEU A 262 -5.48 -25.33 4.94
C LEU A 262 -6.80 -24.74 5.49
N GLY A 263 -7.64 -24.14 4.65
CA GLY A 263 -8.88 -23.48 5.03
C GLY A 263 -8.71 -21.96 5.06
N ASP A 264 -8.23 -21.40 6.16
CA ASP A 264 -8.00 -19.96 6.34
C ASP A 264 -6.64 -19.49 5.79
N ARG A 265 -5.79 -20.44 5.36
CA ARG A 265 -4.40 -20.19 4.93
C ARG A 265 -3.98 -21.12 3.81
N TYR A 266 -3.04 -20.65 3.02
CA TYR A 266 -2.32 -21.46 2.05
C TYR A 266 -0.95 -21.84 2.61
N HIS A 267 -0.63 -23.12 2.53
CA HIS A 267 0.72 -23.63 2.74
C HIS A 267 1.52 -23.50 1.45
N PHE A 268 2.72 -22.95 1.55
CA PHE A 268 3.69 -22.85 0.47
C PHE A 268 4.96 -23.61 0.86
N ALA A 269 5.45 -24.45 -0.03
CA ALA A 269 6.81 -24.95 -0.03
C ALA A 269 7.44 -24.64 -1.38
N ILE A 270 8.36 -23.67 -1.49
CA ILE A 270 8.91 -23.19 -2.78
C ILE A 270 10.45 -23.14 -2.76
N SER A 271 11.11 -23.46 -3.87
CA SER A 271 12.58 -23.42 -3.96
C SER A 271 13.17 -22.03 -4.14
N GLY A 272 12.34 -21.03 -4.46
CA GLY A 272 12.78 -19.65 -4.70
C GLY A 272 11.60 -18.77 -5.07
N THR A 273 11.20 -18.79 -6.34
CA THR A 273 10.04 -17.99 -6.81
C THR A 273 8.92 -18.89 -7.34
N VAL A 274 7.67 -18.56 -7.00
CA VAL A 274 6.48 -19.08 -7.67
C VAL A 274 5.63 -17.93 -8.20
N LEU A 275 5.16 -18.08 -9.43
CA LEU A 275 4.21 -17.20 -10.08
C LEU A 275 2.85 -17.86 -10.17
N PHE A 276 1.77 -17.13 -9.92
CA PHE A 276 0.42 -17.68 -9.92
C PHE A 276 -0.67 -16.64 -10.24
N GLY A 277 -1.87 -17.13 -10.56
CA GLY A 277 -3.06 -16.33 -10.87
C GLY A 277 -2.96 -15.58 -12.20
N VAL A 278 -2.97 -16.30 -13.34
CA VAL A 278 -2.95 -15.64 -14.65
C VAL A 278 -4.33 -15.15 -15.03
N ARG A 279 -4.49 -13.88 -15.39
CA ARG A 279 -5.71 -13.36 -16.01
C ARG A 279 -5.36 -12.42 -17.15
N ASP A 280 -6.23 -12.34 -18.15
CA ASP A 280 -6.10 -11.25 -19.11
C ASP A 280 -6.29 -9.91 -18.37
N THR A 281 -5.22 -9.13 -18.32
CA THR A 281 -5.18 -7.79 -17.73
C THR A 281 -5.78 -6.75 -18.65
N GLY A 282 -5.95 -7.10 -19.94
CA GLY A 282 -6.23 -6.17 -21.02
C GLY A 282 -5.07 -5.19 -21.25
N LEU A 283 -5.20 -4.36 -22.30
CA LEU A 283 -4.36 -3.17 -22.53
C LEU A 283 -2.85 -3.40 -22.77
N GLY A 284 -2.38 -4.65 -22.92
CA GLY A 284 -0.96 -4.94 -23.13
C GLY A 284 -0.08 -4.66 -21.91
N TRP A 285 -0.66 -4.74 -20.72
CA TRP A 285 0.03 -4.51 -19.45
C TRP A 285 1.27 -5.39 -19.27
N THR A 286 2.35 -4.79 -18.78
CA THR A 286 3.55 -5.52 -18.34
C THR A 286 3.94 -5.07 -16.94
N SER A 287 4.08 -6.03 -16.03
CA SER A 287 4.52 -5.75 -14.67
C SER A 287 6.01 -5.35 -14.66
N THR A 288 6.28 -4.14 -14.16
CA THR A 288 7.66 -3.69 -13.92
C THR A 288 8.30 -4.52 -12.80
N LYS A 289 7.52 -4.85 -11.75
CA LYS A 289 8.00 -5.69 -10.66
C LYS A 289 8.39 -7.09 -11.14
N PHE A 290 7.63 -7.68 -12.05
CA PHE A 290 8.02 -8.96 -12.68
C PHE A 290 9.37 -8.84 -13.41
N THR A 291 9.57 -7.75 -14.17
CA THR A 291 10.81 -7.52 -14.92
C THR A 291 12.02 -7.35 -13.99
N GLU A 292 11.81 -6.71 -12.84
CA GLU A 292 12.82 -6.59 -11.78
C GLU A 292 13.16 -7.94 -11.13
N LEU A 293 12.13 -8.74 -10.80
CA LEU A 293 12.31 -10.04 -10.15
C LEU A 293 12.94 -11.08 -11.09
N LEU A 294 12.61 -11.03 -12.38
CA LEU A 294 12.92 -12.07 -13.37
C LEU A 294 13.44 -11.45 -14.67
N PRO A 295 14.64 -10.84 -14.65
CA PRO A 295 15.18 -10.14 -15.80
C PRO A 295 15.34 -11.09 -17.01
N GLY A 296 14.96 -10.60 -18.19
CA GLY A 296 15.05 -11.36 -19.45
C GLY A 296 13.91 -12.35 -19.70
N ARG A 297 12.96 -12.51 -18.76
CA ARG A 297 11.77 -13.35 -18.96
C ARG A 297 10.61 -12.54 -19.55
N THR A 298 9.77 -13.19 -20.35
CA THR A 298 8.52 -12.58 -20.85
C THR A 298 7.42 -12.71 -19.80
N TYR A 299 6.80 -11.59 -19.44
CA TYR A 299 5.64 -11.59 -18.55
C TYR A 299 4.43 -12.24 -19.23
N ARG A 300 3.82 -13.23 -18.58
CA ARG A 300 2.68 -14.01 -19.10
C ARG A 300 1.35 -13.68 -18.41
N GLY A 301 1.26 -12.51 -17.77
CA GLY A 301 0.04 -12.07 -17.09
C GLY A 301 -0.20 -12.72 -15.72
N HIS A 302 0.85 -13.25 -15.06
CA HIS A 302 0.73 -13.72 -13.68
C HIS A 302 0.39 -12.56 -12.75
N ARG A 303 -0.58 -12.74 -11.87
CA ARG A 303 -0.96 -11.71 -10.92
C ARG A 303 -0.08 -11.70 -9.69
N PHE A 304 0.32 -12.85 -9.18
CA PHE A 304 1.08 -12.92 -7.95
C PHE A 304 2.45 -13.52 -8.16
N ALA A 305 3.41 -13.06 -7.36
CA ALA A 305 4.70 -13.71 -7.18
C ALA A 305 4.95 -13.91 -5.68
N ALA A 306 5.24 -15.14 -5.27
CA ALA A 306 5.83 -15.41 -3.96
C ALA A 306 7.32 -15.72 -4.15
N VAL A 307 8.16 -15.00 -3.41
CA VAL A 307 9.63 -15.14 -3.43
C VAL A 307 10.07 -15.47 -2.01
N ALA A 308 10.89 -16.50 -1.86
CA ALA A 308 11.42 -16.90 -0.55
C ALA A 308 12.89 -17.28 -0.65
N ASP A 309 13.62 -16.92 0.39
CA ASP A 309 14.97 -17.38 0.68
C ASP A 309 15.10 -17.70 2.19
N SER A 310 16.31 -17.93 2.69
CA SER A 310 16.51 -18.27 4.11
C SER A 310 16.22 -17.11 5.08
N GLN A 311 16.16 -15.86 4.59
CA GLN A 311 16.01 -14.66 5.38
C GLN A 311 14.65 -13.99 5.20
N SER A 312 13.93 -14.26 4.12
CA SER A 312 12.71 -13.53 3.80
C SER A 312 11.69 -14.33 3.01
N VAL A 313 10.44 -13.90 3.13
CA VAL A 313 9.32 -14.27 2.26
C VAL A 313 8.66 -12.99 1.80
N SER A 314 8.40 -12.85 0.51
CA SER A 314 7.75 -11.69 -0.10
C SER A 314 6.62 -12.12 -1.02
N ILE A 315 5.45 -11.52 -0.88
CA ILE A 315 4.30 -11.72 -1.77
C ILE A 315 4.01 -10.42 -2.50
N TYR A 316 4.07 -10.45 -3.83
CA TYR A 316 3.80 -9.30 -4.69
C TYR A 316 2.49 -9.47 -5.45
N ASP A 317 1.71 -8.39 -5.58
CA ASP A 317 0.66 -8.26 -6.61
C ASP A 317 1.29 -7.55 -7.83
N LEU A 318 1.58 -8.32 -8.86
CA LEU A 318 2.17 -7.89 -10.13
C LEU A 318 1.19 -7.05 -10.98
N TYR A 319 -0.09 -7.02 -10.66
CA TYR A 319 -1.03 -6.11 -11.34
C TYR A 319 -0.95 -4.71 -10.77
N THR A 320 -0.52 -4.52 -9.53
CA THR A 320 -0.27 -3.19 -8.93
C THR A 320 1.22 -2.91 -8.72
N ASN A 321 2.09 -3.89 -8.99
CA ASN A 321 3.51 -3.89 -8.67
C ASN A 321 3.83 -3.69 -7.17
N ALA A 322 2.88 -4.00 -6.28
CA ALA A 322 3.03 -3.78 -4.85
C ALA A 322 3.51 -5.04 -4.10
N LEU A 323 4.34 -4.86 -3.07
CA LEU A 323 4.59 -5.87 -2.04
C LEU A 323 3.42 -5.84 -1.06
N ILE A 324 2.60 -6.89 -1.07
CA ILE A 324 1.35 -6.98 -0.30
C ILE A 324 1.50 -7.73 1.02
N SER A 325 2.57 -8.52 1.17
CA SER A 325 2.93 -9.16 2.43
C SER A 325 4.41 -9.51 2.44
N SER A 326 5.05 -9.42 3.60
CA SER A 326 6.45 -9.80 3.75
C SER A 326 6.77 -10.33 5.14
N TYR A 327 7.73 -11.24 5.19
CA TYR A 327 8.44 -11.66 6.38
C TYR A 327 9.93 -11.42 6.16
N VAL A 328 10.61 -10.86 7.15
CA VAL A 328 12.06 -10.64 7.12
C VAL A 328 12.63 -11.05 8.47
N ALA A 329 13.57 -12.00 8.48
CA ALA A 329 14.15 -12.54 9.71
C ALA A 329 14.76 -11.44 10.58
N SER A 330 15.47 -10.46 10.03
CA SER A 330 16.04 -9.36 10.82
C SER A 330 15.00 -8.45 11.50
N LEU A 331 13.74 -8.49 11.04
CA LEU A 331 12.60 -7.78 11.64
C LEU A 331 11.75 -8.68 12.54
N ASP A 332 12.16 -9.93 12.73
CA ASP A 332 11.56 -10.85 13.69
C ASP A 332 12.34 -10.77 15.02
N SER A 333 11.64 -10.72 16.14
CA SER A 333 12.27 -10.60 17.47
C SER A 333 13.18 -11.78 17.81
N GLN A 334 12.93 -12.95 17.23
CA GLN A 334 13.75 -14.15 17.36
C GLN A 334 14.74 -14.34 16.21
N GLN A 335 14.70 -13.47 15.20
CA GLN A 335 15.50 -13.57 13.98
C GLN A 335 15.40 -14.93 13.29
N THR A 336 14.19 -15.49 13.27
CA THR A 336 13.97 -16.85 12.80
C THR A 336 14.21 -16.96 11.28
N PRO A 337 15.11 -17.83 10.79
CA PRO A 337 15.24 -18.04 9.35
C PRO A 337 14.01 -18.77 8.80
N VAL A 338 13.71 -18.56 7.51
CA VAL A 338 12.63 -19.28 6.83
C VAL A 338 12.99 -20.77 6.77
N PRO A 339 12.15 -21.67 7.31
CA PRO A 339 12.49 -23.09 7.36
C PRO A 339 12.59 -23.71 5.98
N MET A 340 13.56 -24.61 5.78
CA MET A 340 13.77 -25.31 4.51
C MET A 340 13.54 -26.81 4.68
N ARG A 341 12.75 -27.41 3.79
CA ARG A 341 12.49 -28.85 3.72
C ARG A 341 12.65 -29.34 2.30
N THR A 342 13.44 -30.41 2.12
CA THR A 342 13.68 -31.03 0.81
C THR A 342 14.01 -30.00 -0.29
N GLY A 343 14.83 -29.00 0.02
CA GLY A 343 15.21 -27.93 -0.93
C GLY A 343 14.14 -26.88 -1.22
N LYS A 344 13.10 -26.75 -0.37
CA LYS A 344 12.02 -25.76 -0.50
C LYS A 344 11.84 -24.99 0.81
N TYR A 345 11.68 -23.68 0.74
CA TYR A 345 11.30 -22.80 1.84
C TYR A 345 9.82 -22.96 2.18
N VAL A 346 9.50 -23.15 3.46
CA VAL A 346 8.16 -23.52 3.92
C VAL A 346 7.55 -22.44 4.80
N PHE A 347 6.36 -21.99 4.42
CA PHE A 347 5.60 -20.97 5.14
C PHE A 347 4.11 -21.08 4.84
N THR A 348 3.31 -20.32 5.58
CA THR A 348 1.87 -20.21 5.38
C THR A 348 1.48 -18.76 5.18
N VAL A 349 0.50 -18.51 4.32
CA VAL A 349 -0.02 -17.18 3.99
C VAL A 349 -1.52 -17.17 4.23
N MET A 350 -2.06 -16.14 4.89
CA MET A 350 -3.51 -15.98 5.03
C MET A 350 -4.20 -15.97 3.65
N ASN A 351 -5.30 -16.72 3.52
CA ASN A 351 -6.03 -16.83 2.25
C ASN A 351 -6.64 -15.48 1.84
N SER A 352 -7.01 -14.65 2.81
CA SER A 352 -7.63 -13.32 2.65
C SER A 352 -6.73 -12.32 1.93
N LEU A 353 -5.41 -12.61 1.84
CA LEU A 353 -4.47 -11.84 1.04
C LEU A 353 -4.77 -11.95 -0.47
N PHE A 354 -5.38 -13.06 -0.90
CA PHE A 354 -5.72 -13.32 -2.29
C PHE A 354 -7.23 -13.15 -2.50
N PRO A 355 -7.67 -12.34 -3.47
CA PRO A 355 -9.08 -12.28 -3.81
C PRO A 355 -9.47 -13.54 -4.59
N GLY A 356 -10.25 -14.41 -3.97
CA GLY A 356 -10.66 -15.71 -4.50
C GLY A 356 -9.86 -16.87 -3.88
N THR A 357 -10.08 -18.09 -4.39
CA THR A 357 -9.36 -19.28 -3.93
C THR A 357 -8.19 -19.63 -4.84
N ILE A 358 -7.16 -20.26 -4.27
CA ILE A 358 -6.13 -20.97 -5.02
C ILE A 358 -6.49 -22.47 -4.97
N PRO A 359 -6.62 -23.20 -6.10
CA PRO A 359 -6.91 -22.72 -7.43
C PRO A 359 -8.43 -22.52 -7.63
N ASP A 360 -8.87 -21.33 -7.99
CA ASP A 360 -10.14 -21.06 -8.69
C ASP A 360 -10.15 -21.68 -10.12
N ASP A 361 -11.21 -22.43 -10.45
CA ASP A 361 -11.43 -23.19 -11.70
C ASP A 361 -11.30 -22.38 -13.01
N SER A 362 -11.17 -21.06 -12.91
CA SER A 362 -11.01 -20.14 -14.05
C SER A 362 -9.56 -19.71 -14.34
N PHE A 363 -8.58 -20.18 -13.56
CA PHE A 363 -7.18 -19.75 -13.63
C PHE A 363 -6.25 -21.00 -13.58
N TYR A 364 -5.05 -21.02 -14.14
CA TYR A 364 -3.77 -20.89 -13.44
C TYR A 364 -2.66 -21.29 -14.42
N LEU A 365 -1.67 -20.41 -14.63
CA LEU A 365 -0.31 -20.88 -14.92
C LEU A 365 0.43 -20.80 -13.59
N LEU A 366 0.85 -21.95 -13.09
CA LEU A 366 1.75 -22.04 -11.94
C LEU A 366 3.14 -22.30 -12.48
N GLU A 367 4.05 -21.38 -12.21
CA GLU A 367 5.41 -21.44 -12.70
C GLU A 367 6.37 -21.26 -11.54
N ALA A 368 7.15 -22.31 -11.25
CA ALA A 368 8.20 -22.25 -10.24
C ALA A 368 9.55 -22.06 -10.91
N ILE A 369 10.32 -21.15 -10.37
CA ILE A 369 11.60 -20.68 -10.89
C ILE A 369 12.62 -20.85 -9.77
N LYS A 370 13.74 -21.50 -10.11
CA LYS A 370 14.86 -21.69 -9.20
C LYS A 370 15.65 -20.41 -9.00
#